data_AF-A0A8C7J6P0-F1
#
_entry.id   AF-A0A8C7J6P0-F1
#
_cell.length_a   1.000
_cell.length_b   1.000
_cell.length_c   1.000
_cell.angle_alpha   90.00
_cell.angle_beta   90.00
_cell.angle_gamma   90.00
#
_symmetry.space_group_name_H-M   'P 1'
#
loop_
_entity.id
_entity.type
_entity.pdbx_description
1 polymer ?
#
loop_
_entity_poly.entity_id
_entity_poly.type
_entity_poly.pdbx_seq_one_letter_code
_entity_poly.pdbx_strand_id
1 'polypeptide(L)'
;MAQMVMPISLFSYYEAVFPHISHLSSLCQLHVYFFPVSLSLSLSLSLSLSLSLSLSLSLPCLSLSLPCLSLSLPCLSLSLPCLSLSLPCLSLSLHCLSLLSLRCSFEECSATAEWLLSRTEIRPLVGIVCGSGLGGLAEMLKDQMAFKYSDIPNFPQSTVHGHAGRLVFGMLKGKACVCMQGRFHLYEGYPIHKVTMPMRIFKLLGVETVILTNAAGGLNQDYKVGDIMIIKDHINMPGFAGNNPLAGPNDERFGVRFPSMSDAYDRELLQLAQGVGAELGFGDFLREGVYCVLGGPSFETIAECRMMNRLGADAVGMSTVHEVIVARHCGMRVFALSLITNQAVMDYDSQEKANHEEVLETGQLRAKQLERLVSNMVTHIEHNNNDA
;
A
#
# COMPACT_ATOMS: atom_id res chain seq x y z
N MET A 1 15.32 -58.18 -21.26
CA MET A 1 14.27 -58.07 -20.22
C MET A 1 14.63 -56.90 -19.32
N ALA A 2 13.60 -56.16 -18.87
CA ALA A 2 13.61 -54.96 -18.01
C ALA A 2 13.77 -53.56 -18.69
N GLN A 3 12.61 -52.90 -18.77
CA GLN A 3 12.24 -51.54 -18.30
C GLN A 3 12.59 -50.21 -19.02
N MET A 4 11.60 -49.31 -18.84
CA MET A 4 11.41 -47.87 -19.16
C MET A 4 11.00 -47.48 -20.59
N VAL A 5 10.06 -46.55 -20.89
CA VAL A 5 9.03 -45.77 -20.14
C VAL A 5 8.05 -45.13 -21.18
N MET A 6 6.74 -45.08 -20.83
CA MET A 6 5.55 -44.26 -21.22
C MET A 6 5.31 -43.64 -22.63
N PRO A 7 4.02 -43.50 -23.05
CA PRO A 7 3.25 -42.25 -22.82
C PRO A 7 1.75 -42.37 -22.46
N ILE A 8 1.31 -41.46 -21.57
CA ILE A 8 0.17 -40.51 -21.56
C ILE A 8 -1.25 -40.88 -22.09
N SER A 9 -2.22 -40.49 -21.24
CA SER A 9 -3.63 -40.08 -21.44
C SER A 9 -4.74 -41.11 -21.30
N LEU A 10 -5.59 -40.88 -20.30
CA LEU A 10 -7.00 -41.27 -20.25
C LEU A 10 -7.65 -40.48 -19.11
N PHE A 11 -8.80 -39.86 -19.36
CA PHE A 11 -10.05 -40.18 -18.67
C PHE A 11 -11.19 -39.31 -19.22
N SER A 12 -12.10 -39.94 -19.96
CA SER A 12 -13.50 -39.55 -20.10
C SER A 12 -14.34 -40.59 -19.37
N TYR A 13 -15.27 -40.18 -18.51
CA TYR A 13 -16.45 -40.95 -18.09
C TYR A 13 -17.49 -39.90 -17.61
N TYR A 14 -18.57 -39.66 -18.37
CA TYR A 14 -19.87 -40.36 -18.40
C TYR A 14 -20.85 -39.83 -17.35
N GLU A 15 -21.92 -39.17 -17.81
CA GLU A 15 -23.24 -39.27 -17.21
C GLU A 15 -24.22 -39.76 -18.27
N ALA A 16 -24.99 -40.78 -17.89
CA ALA A 16 -26.13 -41.31 -18.62
C ALA A 16 -27.20 -41.68 -17.59
N VAL A 17 -28.38 -41.05 -17.64
CA VAL A 17 -29.66 -41.64 -17.19
C VAL A 17 -30.82 -41.05 -18.02
N PHE A 18 -31.12 -41.71 -19.14
CA PHE A 18 -32.45 -42.25 -19.57
C PHE A 18 -33.69 -41.32 -19.77
N PRO A 19 -34.73 -41.77 -20.51
CA PRO A 19 -35.12 -41.19 -21.80
C PRO A 19 -36.61 -40.80 -21.87
N HIS A 20 -37.07 -40.22 -23.00
CA HIS A 20 -38.29 -40.69 -23.66
C HIS A 20 -38.44 -40.11 -25.08
N ILE A 21 -38.57 -41.04 -26.05
CA ILE A 21 -39.41 -40.99 -27.26
C ILE A 21 -38.95 -39.99 -28.34
N SER A 22 -38.21 -40.39 -29.39
CA SER A 22 -38.50 -41.32 -30.50
C SER A 22 -39.78 -41.01 -31.28
N HIS A 23 -39.64 -40.32 -32.41
CA HIS A 23 -40.02 -40.78 -33.77
C HIS A 23 -39.91 -39.58 -34.72
N LEU A 24 -38.87 -39.56 -35.55
CA LEU A 24 -38.84 -40.10 -36.92
C LEU A 24 -39.58 -39.24 -37.94
N SER A 25 -38.73 -38.71 -38.83
CA SER A 25 -38.96 -38.55 -40.27
C SER A 25 -39.88 -37.40 -40.67
N SER A 26 -39.58 -36.59 -41.68
CA SER A 26 -38.63 -36.67 -42.78
C SER A 26 -38.64 -35.31 -43.46
N LEU A 27 -37.54 -34.94 -44.12
CA LEU A 27 -37.45 -33.86 -45.11
C LEU A 27 -37.75 -32.44 -44.59
N CYS A 28 -36.69 -31.73 -44.19
CA CYS A 28 -36.67 -30.30 -44.43
C CYS A 28 -35.32 -29.93 -45.04
N GLN A 29 -35.42 -29.49 -46.29
CA GLN A 29 -34.36 -28.87 -47.07
C GLN A 29 -33.72 -27.73 -46.27
N LEU A 30 -32.41 -27.57 -46.41
CA LEU A 30 -31.70 -26.39 -45.97
C LEU A 30 -32.26 -25.18 -46.73
N HIS A 31 -33.25 -24.49 -46.16
CA HIS A 31 -33.72 -23.22 -46.68
C HIS A 31 -32.70 -22.14 -46.34
N VAL A 32 -31.79 -21.90 -47.29
CA VAL A 32 -31.05 -20.64 -47.38
C VAL A 32 -32.05 -19.58 -47.82
N TYR A 33 -32.57 -18.82 -46.87
CA TYR A 33 -33.37 -17.64 -47.18
C TYR A 33 -32.45 -16.52 -47.66
N PHE A 34 -32.39 -16.36 -48.98
CA PHE A 34 -32.13 -15.06 -49.61
C PHE A 34 -33.43 -14.27 -49.59
N PHE A 35 -33.46 -13.11 -48.93
CA PHE A 35 -34.45 -12.09 -49.21
C PHE A 35 -33.78 -10.72 -49.41
N PRO A 36 -34.32 -9.91 -50.34
CA PRO A 36 -33.63 -8.80 -50.96
C PRO A 36 -33.86 -7.54 -50.13
N VAL A 37 -32.80 -6.80 -49.82
CA VAL A 37 -32.96 -5.38 -49.48
C VAL A 37 -32.48 -4.57 -50.67
N SER A 38 -33.48 -4.12 -51.41
CA SER A 38 -33.46 -3.12 -52.47
C SER A 38 -32.57 -1.93 -52.11
N LEU A 39 -31.63 -1.61 -53.00
CA LEU A 39 -31.03 -0.28 -53.08
C LEU A 39 -32.15 0.75 -53.34
N SER A 40 -32.46 1.57 -52.34
CA SER A 40 -33.10 2.86 -52.56
C SER A 40 -32.05 3.95 -52.32
N LEU A 41 -31.63 4.61 -53.40
CA LEU A 41 -30.93 5.89 -53.30
C LEU A 41 -31.86 6.89 -52.60
N SER A 42 -31.51 7.30 -51.38
CA SER A 42 -31.97 8.55 -50.80
C SER A 42 -30.81 9.54 -50.83
N LEU A 43 -30.84 10.49 -51.77
CA LEU A 43 -30.06 11.72 -51.65
C LEU A 43 -30.56 12.46 -50.40
N SER A 44 -29.76 12.47 -49.34
CA SER A 44 -29.83 13.51 -48.32
C SER A 44 -28.68 14.47 -48.58
N LEU A 45 -28.99 15.61 -49.22
CA LEU A 45 -28.15 16.79 -49.14
C LEU A 45 -28.12 17.24 -47.67
N SER A 46 -27.04 16.97 -46.96
CA SER A 46 -26.67 17.76 -45.79
C SER A 46 -25.73 18.87 -46.26
N LEU A 47 -26.29 20.05 -46.56
CA LEU A 47 -25.53 21.29 -46.58
C LEU A 47 -24.99 21.52 -45.17
N SER A 48 -23.70 21.28 -44.94
CA SER A 48 -22.99 21.93 -43.85
C SER A 48 -22.44 23.25 -44.39
N LEU A 49 -23.18 24.35 -44.17
CA LEU A 49 -22.63 25.70 -44.28
C LEU A 49 -21.46 25.82 -43.29
N SER A 50 -20.25 25.97 -43.81
CA SER A 50 -19.09 26.39 -43.03
C SER A 50 -19.22 27.89 -42.73
N LEU A 51 -19.79 28.23 -41.58
CA LEU A 51 -19.60 29.55 -40.98
C LEU A 51 -18.33 29.49 -40.13
N SER A 52 -17.22 29.88 -40.74
CA SER A 52 -15.94 30.09 -40.07
C SER A 52 -16.02 31.34 -39.18
N LEU A 53 -16.39 31.18 -37.91
CA LEU A 53 -15.97 32.14 -36.88
C LEU A 53 -14.55 31.77 -36.44
N SER A 54 -13.57 32.38 -37.10
CA SER A 54 -12.19 32.41 -36.64
C SER A 54 -12.07 33.43 -35.52
N LEU A 55 -12.05 32.99 -34.26
CA LEU A 55 -11.53 33.82 -33.17
C LEU A 55 -10.01 33.67 -33.15
N SER A 56 -9.31 34.60 -33.81
CA SER A 56 -7.85 34.67 -33.79
C SER A 56 -7.38 35.42 -32.55
N LEU A 57 -6.92 34.70 -31.53
CA LEU A 57 -6.04 35.26 -30.52
C LEU A 57 -4.60 34.93 -30.93
N SER A 58 -3.93 35.93 -31.49
CA SER A 58 -2.53 35.85 -31.89
C SER A 58 -1.62 35.90 -30.66
N LEU A 59 -0.99 34.78 -30.34
CA LEU A 59 0.32 34.77 -29.69
C LEU A 59 1.32 34.32 -30.76
N PRO A 60 2.40 35.08 -31.01
CA PRO A 60 3.29 34.77 -32.11
C PRO A 60 4.05 33.48 -31.78
N CYS A 61 4.13 32.59 -32.78
CA CYS A 61 5.01 31.42 -32.85
C CYS A 61 4.53 30.11 -32.18
N LEU A 62 3.54 29.42 -32.78
CA LEU A 62 3.69 28.06 -33.37
C LEU A 62 2.31 27.57 -33.86
N SER A 63 2.16 27.30 -35.16
CA SER A 63 1.06 26.51 -35.70
C SER A 63 1.62 25.28 -36.40
N LEU A 64 1.07 24.10 -36.11
CA LEU A 64 1.29 22.89 -36.90
C LEU A 64 -0.08 22.30 -37.23
N SER A 65 -0.49 22.48 -38.47
CA SER A 65 -1.63 21.80 -39.09
C SER A 65 -1.06 20.86 -40.14
N LEU A 66 -1.26 19.55 -39.99
CA LEU A 66 -1.03 18.59 -41.07
C LEU A 66 -2.39 18.08 -41.54
N PRO A 67 -2.89 18.48 -42.73
CA PRO A 67 -3.92 17.71 -43.38
C PRO A 67 -3.24 16.46 -43.94
N CYS A 68 -3.77 15.28 -43.61
CA CYS A 68 -3.32 13.98 -44.10
C CYS A 68 -2.04 13.41 -43.46
N LEU A 69 -2.09 13.00 -42.19
CA LEU A 69 -1.21 11.95 -41.68
C LEU A 69 -1.96 11.04 -40.70
N SER A 70 -2.49 9.92 -41.20
CA SER A 70 -2.86 8.78 -40.38
C SER A 70 -1.65 7.85 -40.30
N LEU A 71 -1.14 7.61 -39.09
CA LEU A 71 -0.16 6.55 -38.83
C LEU A 71 -0.77 5.54 -37.86
N SER A 72 -1.25 4.43 -38.43
CA SER A 72 -1.47 3.17 -37.74
C SER A 72 -0.34 2.22 -38.13
N LEU A 73 0.46 1.75 -37.18
CA LEU A 73 1.34 0.61 -37.37
C LEU A 73 1.19 -0.37 -36.19
N PRO A 74 0.65 -1.58 -36.42
CA PRO A 74 0.85 -2.69 -35.51
C PRO A 74 2.29 -3.16 -35.68
N CYS A 75 2.99 -3.41 -34.58
CA CYS A 75 4.31 -4.05 -34.55
C CYS A 75 5.47 -3.25 -35.19
N LEU A 76 5.93 -2.18 -34.53
CA LEU A 76 7.29 -1.67 -34.76
C LEU A 76 7.93 -1.24 -33.42
N SER A 77 8.92 -2.01 -32.96
CA SER A 77 9.84 -1.60 -31.91
C SER A 77 10.91 -0.71 -32.52
N LEU A 78 10.85 0.60 -32.28
CA LEU A 78 11.92 1.54 -32.61
C LEU A 78 12.58 2.03 -31.32
N SER A 79 13.76 1.49 -31.04
CA SER A 79 14.73 2.10 -30.13
C SER A 79 15.56 3.12 -30.90
N LEU A 80 15.37 4.41 -30.62
CA LEU A 80 16.25 5.48 -31.11
C LEU A 80 16.90 6.16 -29.90
N PRO A 81 18.20 5.97 -29.64
CA PRO A 81 18.92 6.85 -28.74
C PRO A 81 19.20 8.15 -29.49
N CYS A 82 18.76 9.27 -28.91
CA CYS A 82 19.17 10.64 -29.26
C CYS A 82 18.66 11.17 -30.62
N LEU A 83 17.46 11.78 -30.61
CA LEU A 83 17.04 12.73 -31.66
C LEU A 83 17.37 14.15 -31.18
N SER A 84 18.37 14.81 -31.77
CA SER A 84 18.64 16.24 -31.54
C SER A 84 17.95 17.07 -32.62
N LEU A 85 16.96 17.89 -32.24
CA LEU A 85 16.40 18.92 -33.12
C LEU A 85 16.90 20.28 -32.61
N SER A 86 17.75 20.94 -33.40
CA SER A 86 18.22 22.30 -33.14
C SER A 86 17.36 23.30 -33.93
N LEU A 87 16.54 24.09 -33.22
CA LEU A 87 15.96 25.33 -33.75
C LEU A 87 16.67 26.53 -33.08
N PRO A 88 17.02 27.61 -33.80
CA PRO A 88 17.98 28.61 -33.30
C PRO A 88 17.51 29.48 -32.11
N CYS A 89 16.28 29.33 -31.62
CA CYS A 89 15.72 30.24 -30.61
C CYS A 89 14.86 29.56 -29.53
N LEU A 90 14.89 28.23 -29.42
CA LEU A 90 14.07 27.52 -28.43
C LEU A 90 14.89 26.38 -27.81
N SER A 91 15.57 26.65 -26.69
CA SER A 91 16.18 25.58 -25.88
C SER A 91 15.08 24.87 -25.09
N LEU A 92 14.29 24.04 -25.76
CA LEU A 92 13.50 23.03 -25.07
C LEU A 92 14.43 21.87 -24.75
N SER A 93 15.11 21.96 -23.60
CA SER A 93 15.61 20.77 -22.94
C SER A 93 14.39 20.01 -22.43
N LEU A 94 13.78 19.19 -23.28
CA LEU A 94 13.07 18.01 -22.81
C LEU A 94 14.14 17.15 -22.17
N HIS A 95 14.42 17.41 -20.89
CA HIS A 95 14.81 16.34 -20.02
C HIS A 95 13.86 15.20 -20.37
N CYS A 96 14.43 14.04 -20.65
CA CYS A 96 13.71 12.80 -20.53
C CYS A 96 13.04 12.84 -19.15
N LEU A 97 11.83 13.38 -19.07
CA LEU A 97 10.87 13.26 -17.99
C LEU A 97 10.40 11.80 -18.07
N SER A 98 11.36 10.88 -17.99
CA SER A 98 11.44 9.95 -16.90
C SER A 98 10.05 9.69 -16.34
N LEU A 99 9.33 8.79 -17.00
CA LEU A 99 8.33 7.97 -16.33
C LEU A 99 8.97 7.18 -15.15
N LEU A 100 10.30 7.25 -14.96
CA LEU A 100 11.01 6.90 -13.73
C LEU A 100 10.83 7.94 -12.58
N SER A 101 10.41 9.17 -12.86
CA SER A 101 10.20 10.27 -11.87
C SER A 101 8.96 10.06 -10.99
N LEU A 102 8.23 8.97 -11.20
CA LEU A 102 7.06 8.59 -10.41
C LEU A 102 7.44 7.65 -9.26
N ARG A 103 8.69 7.58 -8.79
CA ARG A 103 9.16 6.63 -7.75
C ARG A 103 10.08 7.34 -6.76
N CYS A 104 10.12 6.94 -5.47
CA CYS A 104 11.24 7.41 -4.61
C CYS A 104 12.51 6.72 -5.10
N SER A 105 13.37 7.47 -5.75
CA SER A 105 14.74 7.08 -6.04
C SER A 105 15.55 7.00 -4.76
N PHE A 106 16.66 6.26 -4.78
CA PHE A 106 17.61 6.26 -3.67
C PHE A 106 18.13 7.67 -3.41
N GLU A 107 18.39 8.43 -4.47
CA GLU A 107 18.94 9.78 -4.41
C GLU A 107 17.98 10.76 -3.73
N GLU A 108 16.67 10.70 -4.02
CA GLU A 108 15.66 11.51 -3.30
C GLU A 108 15.58 11.15 -1.83
N CYS A 109 15.52 9.85 -1.54
CA CYS A 109 15.46 9.33 -0.17
C CYS A 109 16.76 9.70 0.61
N SER A 110 17.94 9.70 -0.04
CA SER A 110 19.24 10.11 0.54
C SER A 110 19.31 11.61 0.77
N ALA A 111 18.91 12.43 -0.20
CA ALA A 111 18.89 13.89 -0.04
C ALA A 111 17.98 14.32 1.12
N THR A 112 16.83 13.66 1.30
CA THR A 112 15.96 13.89 2.46
C THR A 112 16.62 13.47 3.78
N ALA A 113 17.29 12.31 3.82
CA ALA A 113 18.00 11.85 5.02
C ALA A 113 19.16 12.80 5.39
N GLU A 114 19.97 13.22 4.43
CA GLU A 114 21.06 14.19 4.62
C GLU A 114 20.54 15.54 5.13
N TRP A 115 19.43 16.02 4.57
CA TRP A 115 18.80 17.26 5.01
C TRP A 115 18.35 17.21 6.49
N LEU A 116 17.86 16.05 6.94
CA LEU A 116 17.49 15.79 8.33
C LEU A 116 18.75 15.70 9.22
N LEU A 117 19.73 14.88 8.83
CA LEU A 117 20.98 14.68 9.59
C LEU A 117 21.81 15.95 9.75
N SER A 118 21.70 16.90 8.83
CA SER A 118 22.37 18.20 8.91
C SER A 118 21.68 19.18 9.89
N ARG A 119 20.46 18.86 10.35
CA ARG A 119 19.63 19.73 11.21
C ARG A 119 19.41 19.18 12.61
N THR A 120 19.75 17.93 12.85
CA THR A 120 19.68 17.30 14.17
C THR A 120 20.99 16.58 14.49
N GLU A 121 21.40 16.62 15.75
CA GLU A 121 22.52 15.81 16.25
C GLU A 121 22.07 14.40 16.65
N ILE A 122 20.75 14.17 16.76
CA ILE A 122 20.19 12.87 17.15
C ILE A 122 20.41 11.88 16.01
N ARG A 123 20.94 10.70 16.34
CA ARG A 123 21.14 9.58 15.41
C ARG A 123 20.23 8.42 15.85
N PRO A 124 19.00 8.35 15.32
CA PRO A 124 18.00 7.43 15.83
C PRO A 124 18.31 5.99 15.45
N LEU A 125 18.17 5.08 16.43
CA LEU A 125 18.28 3.64 16.22
C LEU A 125 16.89 2.98 16.14
N VAL A 126 15.89 3.64 16.73
CA VAL A 126 14.50 3.19 16.75
C VAL A 126 13.61 4.19 16.02
N GLY A 127 12.92 3.71 14.99
CA GLY A 127 11.84 4.43 14.33
C GLY A 127 10.50 4.05 14.92
N ILE A 128 9.61 5.01 15.17
CA ILE A 128 8.26 4.75 15.67
C ILE A 128 7.26 5.42 14.73
N VAL A 129 6.24 4.68 14.27
CA VAL A 129 5.17 5.23 13.45
C VAL A 129 3.86 5.23 14.23
N CYS A 130 3.37 6.42 14.54
CA CYS A 130 2.15 6.63 15.31
C CYS A 130 0.92 6.57 14.40
N GLY A 131 0.05 5.59 14.65
CA GLY A 131 -1.27 5.47 14.02
C GLY A 131 -2.29 6.49 14.54
N SER A 132 -3.52 6.40 14.03
CA SER A 132 -4.62 7.27 14.45
C SER A 132 -4.89 7.16 15.96
N GLY A 133 -4.97 8.30 16.64
CA GLY A 133 -5.18 8.34 18.10
C GLY A 133 -3.94 7.99 18.96
N LEU A 134 -2.80 7.65 18.36
CA LEU A 134 -1.58 7.20 19.05
C LEU A 134 -0.42 8.21 18.97
N GLY A 135 -0.74 9.47 18.65
CA GLY A 135 0.25 10.54 18.51
C GLY A 135 1.03 10.83 19.80
N GLY A 136 0.47 10.52 20.97
CA GLY A 136 1.09 10.80 22.28
C GLY A 136 2.45 10.14 22.49
N LEU A 137 2.75 9.04 21.79
CA LEU A 137 4.08 8.42 21.77
C LEU A 137 5.20 9.40 21.40
N ALA A 138 4.95 10.32 20.45
CA ALA A 138 5.94 11.32 20.07
C ALA A 138 6.17 12.35 21.18
N GLU A 139 5.14 12.65 21.99
CA GLU A 139 5.24 13.60 23.10
C GLU A 139 6.05 13.05 24.29
N MET A 140 6.19 11.72 24.38
CA MET A 140 7.02 11.08 25.42
C MET A 140 8.52 11.26 25.22
N LEU A 141 8.94 11.64 24.01
CA LEU A 141 10.34 11.89 23.70
C LEU A 141 10.87 13.07 24.52
N LYS A 142 12.08 12.93 25.05
CA LYS A 142 12.84 14.03 25.66
C LYS A 142 13.73 14.70 24.61
N ASP A 143 14.12 15.94 24.86
CA ASP A 143 15.04 16.72 24.02
C ASP A 143 14.59 16.75 22.55
N GLN A 144 13.30 17.05 22.37
CA GLN A 144 12.64 16.91 21.08
C GLN A 144 13.14 17.91 20.03
N MET A 145 13.28 17.41 18.81
CA MET A 145 13.41 18.22 17.61
C MET A 145 12.38 17.77 16.60
N ALA A 146 11.41 18.64 16.30
CA ALA A 146 10.28 18.33 15.43
C ALA A 146 10.39 19.06 14.08
N PHE A 147 10.17 18.32 12.99
CA PHE A 147 10.12 18.83 11.63
C PHE A 147 8.71 18.60 11.06
N LYS A 148 8.05 19.63 10.54
CA LYS A 148 6.77 19.43 9.84
C LYS A 148 7.04 18.71 8.53
N TYR A 149 6.15 17.80 8.14
CA TYR A 149 6.28 17.09 6.86
C TYR A 149 6.34 18.04 5.66
N SER A 150 5.67 19.20 5.75
CA SER A 150 5.72 20.26 4.73
C SER A 150 7.10 20.85 4.51
N ASP A 151 7.98 20.79 5.51
CA ASP A 151 9.29 21.45 5.50
C ASP A 151 10.40 20.46 5.08
N ILE A 152 10.09 19.15 5.08
CA ILE A 152 11.01 18.08 4.74
C ILE A 152 10.97 17.88 3.21
N PRO A 153 12.11 17.98 2.51
CA PRO A 153 12.17 17.76 1.06
C PRO A 153 11.61 16.39 0.67
N ASN A 154 10.85 16.35 -0.43
CA ASN A 154 10.26 15.14 -1.04
C ASN A 154 9.27 14.36 -0.16
N PHE A 155 9.02 14.79 1.08
CA PHE A 155 8.21 14.06 2.03
C PHE A 155 6.70 14.19 1.70
N PRO A 156 5.89 13.13 1.87
CA PRO A 156 4.44 13.24 1.69
C PRO A 156 3.79 14.10 2.78
N GLN A 157 2.58 14.61 2.52
CA GLN A 157 1.81 15.40 3.47
C GLN A 157 0.65 14.60 4.04
N SER A 158 0.39 14.72 5.34
CA SER A 158 -0.74 14.02 5.96
C SER A 158 -2.03 14.82 5.71
N THR A 159 -3.07 14.17 5.19
CA THR A 159 -4.37 14.81 4.95
C THR A 159 -5.48 14.32 5.89
N VAL A 160 -5.22 13.24 6.62
CA VAL A 160 -6.18 12.60 7.51
C VAL A 160 -6.22 13.31 8.87
N HIS A 161 -7.43 13.53 9.38
CA HIS A 161 -7.66 14.12 10.70
C HIS A 161 -7.04 13.25 11.82
N GLY A 162 -6.45 13.88 12.83
CA GLY A 162 -5.77 13.17 13.93
C GLY A 162 -4.29 12.82 13.67
N HIS A 163 -3.76 13.11 12.47
CA HIS A 163 -2.33 13.01 12.19
C HIS A 163 -1.70 14.41 12.14
N ALA A 164 -0.81 14.70 13.11
CA ALA A 164 -0.21 16.03 13.27
C ALA A 164 0.73 16.43 12.13
N GLY A 165 1.24 15.45 11.37
CA GLY A 165 2.05 15.70 10.17
C GLY A 165 3.46 16.19 10.49
N ARG A 166 4.11 15.61 11.50
CA ARG A 166 5.47 15.97 11.90
C ARG A 166 6.34 14.77 12.24
N LEU A 167 7.63 14.91 11.97
CA LEU A 167 8.68 13.95 12.29
C LEU A 167 9.44 14.45 13.53
N VAL A 168 9.42 13.70 14.61
CA VAL A 168 9.95 14.12 15.92
C VAL A 168 11.14 13.26 16.30
N PHE A 169 12.32 13.86 16.38
CA PHE A 169 13.52 13.23 16.92
C PHE A 169 13.59 13.49 18.42
N GLY A 170 14.12 12.54 19.19
CA GLY A 170 14.29 12.71 20.62
C GLY A 170 14.81 11.46 21.31
N MET A 171 14.87 11.51 22.64
CA MET A 171 15.32 10.41 23.48
C MET A 171 14.14 9.75 24.19
N LEU A 172 13.94 8.45 23.98
CA LEU A 172 12.97 7.64 24.73
C LEU A 172 13.73 6.67 25.62
N LYS A 173 13.64 6.86 26.94
CA LYS A 173 14.31 5.99 27.93
C LYS A 173 15.82 5.78 27.65
N GLY A 174 16.48 6.84 27.17
CA GLY A 174 17.92 6.81 26.86
C GLY A 174 18.27 6.29 25.46
N LYS A 175 17.29 5.88 24.64
CA LYS A 175 17.49 5.49 23.24
C LYS A 175 17.13 6.64 22.30
N ALA A 176 17.98 6.92 21.33
CA ALA A 176 17.71 7.87 20.28
C ALA A 176 16.63 7.32 19.34
N CYS A 177 15.54 8.06 19.21
CA CYS A 177 14.36 7.67 18.46
C CYS A 177 13.96 8.74 17.44
N VAL A 178 13.27 8.30 16.39
CA VAL A 178 12.54 9.17 15.46
C VAL A 178 11.09 8.70 15.37
N CYS A 179 10.14 9.60 15.60
CA CYS A 179 8.71 9.33 15.63
C CYS A 179 8.01 10.04 14.47
N MET A 180 7.29 9.28 13.64
CA MET A 180 6.31 9.81 12.71
C MET A 180 4.99 10.05 13.45
N GLN A 181 4.69 11.31 13.80
CA GLN A 181 3.43 11.68 14.41
C GLN A 181 2.39 11.98 13.32
N GLY A 182 1.95 10.92 12.68
CA GLY A 182 1.21 11.01 11.43
C GLY A 182 1.72 9.99 10.43
N ARG A 183 0.85 9.24 9.76
CA ARG A 183 1.27 8.37 8.66
C ARG A 183 0.46 8.68 7.41
N PHE A 184 0.84 8.02 6.32
CA PHE A 184 0.21 8.15 5.03
C PHE A 184 -0.53 6.86 4.69
N HIS A 185 -1.63 6.97 3.96
CA HIS A 185 -2.48 5.85 3.58
C HIS A 185 -2.70 5.82 2.07
N LEU A 186 -2.99 4.63 1.55
CA LEU A 186 -3.31 4.46 0.12
C LEU A 186 -4.59 5.20 -0.26
N TYR A 187 -5.59 5.19 0.61
CA TYR A 187 -6.87 5.86 0.36
C TYR A 187 -6.76 7.39 0.30
N GLU A 188 -5.64 8.00 0.71
CA GLU A 188 -5.36 9.44 0.53
C GLU A 188 -5.00 9.76 -0.94
N GLY A 189 -4.90 8.75 -1.81
CA GLY A 189 -4.52 8.89 -3.21
C GLY A 189 -3.01 8.88 -3.44
N TYR A 190 -2.22 8.65 -2.40
CA TYR A 190 -0.78 8.50 -2.55
C TYR A 190 -0.43 7.17 -3.21
N PRO A 191 0.53 7.16 -4.15
CA PRO A 191 1.07 5.91 -4.64
C PRO A 191 1.86 5.22 -3.51
N ILE A 192 1.85 3.89 -3.50
CA ILE A 192 2.36 3.07 -2.38
C ILE A 192 3.83 3.33 -2.02
N HIS A 193 4.66 3.72 -3.00
CA HIS A 193 6.06 4.07 -2.76
C HIS A 193 6.22 5.43 -2.05
N LYS A 194 5.27 6.36 -2.18
CA LYS A 194 5.25 7.59 -1.37
C LYS A 194 4.81 7.29 0.06
N VAL A 195 3.79 6.44 0.22
CA VAL A 195 3.33 6.00 1.55
C VAL A 195 4.48 5.39 2.36
N THR A 196 5.34 4.61 1.71
CA THR A 196 6.42 3.84 2.35
C THR A 196 7.80 4.50 2.28
N MET A 197 7.93 5.66 1.62
CA MET A 197 9.17 6.43 1.53
C MET A 197 9.86 6.68 2.89
N PRO A 198 9.12 6.99 3.98
CA PRO A 198 9.74 7.20 5.29
C PRO A 198 10.55 6.00 5.81
N MET A 199 10.20 4.77 5.46
CA MET A 199 10.96 3.58 5.89
C MET A 199 12.35 3.54 5.25
N ARG A 200 12.47 3.95 3.99
CA ARG A 200 13.78 4.09 3.32
C ARG A 200 14.59 5.22 3.92
N ILE A 201 13.95 6.34 4.26
CA ILE A 201 14.61 7.44 4.95
C ILE A 201 15.09 6.98 6.31
N PHE A 202 14.29 6.23 7.08
CA PHE A 202 14.68 5.67 8.36
C PHE A 202 15.93 4.79 8.26
N LYS A 203 15.99 3.90 7.25
CA LYS A 203 17.20 3.13 6.97
C LYS A 203 18.43 4.02 6.77
N LEU A 204 18.30 5.08 5.97
CA LEU A 204 19.39 6.02 5.67
C LEU A 204 19.76 6.92 6.86
N LEU A 205 18.85 7.12 7.81
CA LEU A 205 19.13 7.80 9.09
C LEU A 205 19.87 6.90 10.10
N GLY A 206 20.00 5.61 9.81
CA GLY A 206 20.64 4.62 10.70
C GLY A 206 19.67 3.87 11.62
N VAL A 207 18.35 3.94 11.36
CA VAL A 207 17.37 3.18 12.14
C VAL A 207 17.55 1.68 11.89
N GLU A 208 17.62 0.90 12.97
CA GLU A 208 17.78 -0.55 12.95
C GLU A 208 16.47 -1.28 13.27
N THR A 209 15.64 -0.68 14.13
CA THR A 209 14.36 -1.25 14.57
C THR A 209 13.22 -0.27 14.33
N VAL A 210 12.10 -0.74 13.78
CA VAL A 210 10.88 0.05 13.63
C VAL A 210 9.73 -0.54 14.44
N ILE A 211 9.03 0.33 15.16
CA ILE A 211 7.80 0.03 15.90
C ILE A 211 6.64 0.71 15.18
N LEU A 212 5.70 -0.09 14.65
CA LEU A 212 4.56 0.41 13.90
C LEU A 212 3.29 0.25 14.73
N THR A 213 2.49 1.30 14.85
CA THR A 213 1.24 1.26 15.60
C THR A 213 0.06 1.62 14.71
N ASN A 214 -1.09 0.97 14.86
CA ASN A 214 -2.30 1.32 14.12
C ASN A 214 -3.56 1.18 14.97
N ALA A 215 -4.66 1.76 14.48
CA ALA A 215 -6.00 1.39 14.87
C ALA A 215 -6.52 0.30 13.92
N ALA A 216 -7.30 -0.64 14.44
CA ALA A 216 -7.84 -1.76 13.69
C ALA A 216 -9.23 -2.18 14.16
N GLY A 217 -10.04 -2.70 13.23
CA GLY A 217 -11.27 -3.41 13.55
C GLY A 217 -10.97 -4.85 13.99
N GLY A 218 -11.56 -5.29 15.09
CA GLY A 218 -11.43 -6.67 15.59
C GLY A 218 -12.27 -7.64 14.77
N LEU A 219 -11.63 -8.55 14.02
CA LEU A 219 -12.30 -9.65 13.32
C LEU A 219 -12.47 -10.87 14.24
N ASN A 220 -11.51 -11.10 15.13
CA ASN A 220 -11.61 -12.12 16.16
C ASN A 220 -12.65 -11.69 17.21
N GLN A 221 -13.69 -12.50 17.37
CA GLN A 221 -14.84 -12.17 18.24
C GLN A 221 -14.52 -12.27 19.74
N ASP A 222 -13.38 -12.86 20.11
CA ASP A 222 -12.89 -12.88 21.49
C ASP A 222 -12.21 -11.56 21.89
N TYR A 223 -11.87 -10.72 20.91
CA TYR A 223 -11.25 -9.41 21.16
C TYR A 223 -12.29 -8.38 21.55
N LYS A 224 -11.86 -7.42 22.37
CA LYS A 224 -12.70 -6.32 22.83
C LYS A 224 -12.15 -4.99 22.36
N VAL A 225 -13.05 -4.02 22.22
CA VAL A 225 -12.66 -2.62 22.01
C VAL A 225 -11.72 -2.19 23.15
N GLY A 226 -10.56 -1.66 22.78
CA GLY A 226 -9.47 -1.29 23.69
C GLY A 226 -8.41 -2.38 23.93
N ASP A 227 -8.58 -3.59 23.39
CA ASP A 227 -7.51 -4.59 23.40
C ASP A 227 -6.33 -4.12 22.54
N ILE A 228 -5.11 -4.46 22.96
CA ILE A 228 -3.87 -4.21 22.22
C ILE A 228 -3.44 -5.54 21.62
N MET A 229 -3.45 -5.65 20.30
CA MET A 229 -3.00 -6.84 19.58
C MET A 229 -1.57 -6.67 19.09
N ILE A 230 -0.68 -7.53 19.56
CA ILE A 230 0.63 -7.76 18.95
C ILE A 230 0.42 -8.42 17.58
N ILE A 231 0.95 -7.81 16.52
CA ILE A 231 0.86 -8.37 15.18
C ILE A 231 1.96 -9.42 15.01
N LYS A 232 1.58 -10.70 14.96
CA LYS A 232 2.52 -11.81 14.71
C LYS A 232 2.73 -12.09 13.22
N ASP A 233 1.75 -11.74 12.40
CA ASP A 233 1.77 -11.95 10.95
C ASP A 233 0.76 -11.03 10.24
N HIS A 234 0.79 -10.98 8.90
CA HIS A 234 -0.18 -10.22 8.12
C HIS A 234 -0.69 -10.92 6.86
N ILE A 235 -1.87 -10.47 6.41
CA ILE A 235 -2.42 -10.75 5.09
C ILE A 235 -2.38 -9.45 4.27
N ASN A 236 -1.63 -9.44 3.17
CA ASN A 236 -1.47 -8.28 2.30
C ASN A 236 -2.41 -8.33 1.09
N MET A 237 -3.68 -7.98 1.27
CA MET A 237 -4.68 -8.04 0.20
C MET A 237 -4.32 -7.19 -1.03
N PRO A 238 -3.88 -5.91 -0.89
CA PRO A 238 -3.40 -5.14 -2.04
C PRO A 238 -2.19 -5.78 -2.74
N GLY A 239 -1.31 -6.41 -1.97
CA GLY A 239 -0.13 -7.10 -2.49
C GLY A 239 -0.46 -8.26 -3.42
N PHE A 240 -1.51 -9.04 -3.13
CA PHE A 240 -1.95 -10.13 -4.02
C PHE A 240 -2.40 -9.63 -5.39
N ALA A 241 -2.95 -8.41 -5.48
CA ALA A 241 -3.34 -7.76 -6.73
C ALA A 241 -2.18 -7.01 -7.42
N GLY A 242 -0.95 -7.11 -6.89
CA GLY A 242 0.23 -6.45 -7.44
C GLY A 242 0.48 -5.03 -6.92
N ASN A 243 -0.38 -4.50 -6.04
CA ASN A 243 -0.13 -3.21 -5.37
C ASN A 243 0.80 -3.42 -4.17
N ASN A 244 2.09 -3.59 -4.45
CA ASN A 244 3.15 -3.84 -3.48
C ASN A 244 4.23 -2.73 -3.59
N PRO A 245 4.77 -2.21 -2.47
CA PRO A 245 5.78 -1.14 -2.51
C PRO A 245 7.08 -1.53 -3.23
N LEU A 246 7.36 -2.83 -3.39
CA LEU A 246 8.53 -3.35 -4.09
C LEU A 246 8.28 -3.62 -5.59
N ALA A 247 7.08 -3.32 -6.10
CA ALA A 247 6.76 -3.48 -7.52
C ALA A 247 7.56 -2.50 -8.41
N GLY A 248 8.13 -2.99 -9.51
CA GLY A 248 9.01 -2.25 -10.42
C GLY A 248 10.48 -2.63 -10.26
N PRO A 249 11.46 -1.82 -10.72
CA PRO A 249 12.89 -2.09 -10.55
C PRO A 249 13.32 -2.14 -9.08
N ASN A 250 14.24 -3.05 -8.74
CA ASN A 250 14.82 -3.13 -7.39
C ASN A 250 16.12 -2.33 -7.34
N ASP A 251 16.32 -1.60 -6.24
CA ASP A 251 17.59 -0.95 -5.93
C ASP A 251 18.31 -1.76 -4.86
N GLU A 252 19.41 -2.41 -5.24
CA GLU A 252 20.17 -3.30 -4.37
C GLU A 252 20.83 -2.58 -3.20
N ARG A 253 20.94 -1.24 -3.23
CA ARG A 253 21.42 -0.44 -2.10
C ARG A 253 20.45 -0.45 -0.92
N PHE A 254 19.17 -0.71 -1.15
CA PHE A 254 18.19 -0.89 -0.07
C PHE A 254 18.07 -2.35 0.35
N GLY A 255 18.00 -3.27 -0.61
CA GLY A 255 17.83 -4.68 -0.30
C GLY A 255 17.67 -5.59 -1.50
N VAL A 256 17.50 -6.88 -1.21
CA VAL A 256 17.39 -7.94 -2.22
C VAL A 256 16.12 -7.82 -3.05
N ARG A 257 16.13 -8.38 -4.26
CA ARG A 257 14.98 -8.36 -5.18
C ARG A 257 13.74 -9.07 -4.61
N PHE A 258 13.94 -10.16 -3.89
CA PHE A 258 12.88 -11.03 -3.37
C PHE A 258 13.10 -11.26 -1.87
N PRO A 259 12.72 -10.30 -1.01
CA PRO A 259 12.85 -10.47 0.44
C PRO A 259 11.85 -11.51 0.95
N SER A 260 12.26 -12.32 1.93
CA SER A 260 11.32 -13.17 2.67
C SER A 260 10.48 -12.32 3.62
N MET A 261 9.21 -12.70 3.78
CA MET A 261 8.29 -12.10 4.76
C MET A 261 7.85 -13.08 5.85
N SER A 262 8.34 -14.34 5.84
CA SER A 262 7.99 -15.35 6.84
C SER A 262 8.51 -15.03 8.25
N ASP A 263 9.47 -14.11 8.35
CA ASP A 263 10.07 -13.60 9.57
C ASP A 263 9.91 -12.07 9.68
N ALA A 264 8.86 -11.53 9.03
CA ALA A 264 8.66 -10.08 8.94
C ALA A 264 8.46 -9.39 10.29
N TYR A 265 7.90 -10.09 11.26
CA TYR A 265 7.76 -9.62 12.63
C TYR A 265 8.79 -10.32 13.50
N ASP A 266 9.68 -9.54 14.11
CA ASP A 266 10.86 -10.05 14.81
C ASP A 266 10.47 -10.83 16.07
N ARG A 267 10.83 -12.12 16.11
CA ARG A 267 10.40 -13.03 17.19
C ARG A 267 10.87 -12.60 18.57
N GLU A 268 12.06 -12.01 18.69
CA GLU A 268 12.59 -11.53 19.97
C GLU A 268 11.81 -10.29 20.42
N LEU A 269 11.46 -9.38 19.49
CA LEU A 269 10.62 -8.23 19.83
C LEU A 269 9.20 -8.64 20.23
N LEU A 270 8.64 -9.70 19.62
CA LEU A 270 7.34 -10.26 20.03
C LEU A 270 7.41 -10.82 21.46
N GLN A 271 8.45 -11.62 21.77
CA GLN A 271 8.66 -12.17 23.11
C GLN A 271 8.90 -11.06 24.14
N LEU A 272 9.69 -10.03 23.78
CA LEU A 272 9.91 -8.87 24.61
C LEU A 272 8.60 -8.14 24.92
N ALA A 273 7.74 -7.94 23.92
CA ALA A 273 6.44 -7.29 24.11
C ALA A 273 5.54 -8.08 25.07
N GLN A 274 5.50 -9.40 24.94
CA GLN A 274 4.75 -10.27 25.86
C GLN A 274 5.30 -10.18 27.29
N GLY A 275 6.63 -10.23 27.45
CA GLY A 275 7.29 -10.10 28.75
C GLY A 275 6.99 -8.76 29.43
N VAL A 276 7.20 -7.65 28.72
CA VAL A 276 6.87 -6.31 29.21
C VAL A 276 5.37 -6.17 29.51
N GLY A 277 4.52 -6.77 28.68
CA GLY A 277 3.08 -6.83 28.91
C GLY A 277 2.71 -7.55 30.22
N ALA A 278 3.35 -8.68 30.50
CA ALA A 278 3.17 -9.41 31.75
C ALA A 278 3.62 -8.60 32.97
N GLU A 279 4.80 -7.95 32.89
CA GLU A 279 5.32 -7.08 33.95
C GLU A 279 4.41 -5.89 34.25
N LEU A 280 3.77 -5.33 33.22
CA LEU A 280 2.82 -4.23 33.35
C LEU A 280 1.42 -4.68 33.77
N GLY A 281 1.16 -6.00 33.86
CA GLY A 281 -0.14 -6.56 34.22
C GLY A 281 -1.18 -6.44 33.10
N PHE A 282 -0.76 -6.49 31.83
CA PHE A 282 -1.63 -6.28 30.66
C PHE A 282 -2.26 -7.57 30.11
N GLY A 283 -2.08 -8.72 30.77
CA GLY A 283 -2.52 -10.04 30.26
C GLY A 283 -4.01 -10.12 29.88
N ASP A 284 -4.88 -9.34 30.52
CA ASP A 284 -6.32 -9.37 30.25
C ASP A 284 -6.72 -8.73 28.92
N PHE A 285 -5.87 -7.87 28.34
CA PHE A 285 -6.19 -7.09 27.14
C PHE A 285 -5.04 -7.03 26.12
N LEU A 286 -3.91 -7.68 26.39
CA LEU A 286 -2.84 -7.90 25.42
C LEU A 286 -3.13 -9.19 24.65
N ARG A 287 -3.24 -9.07 23.34
CA ARG A 287 -3.56 -10.15 22.40
C ARG A 287 -2.40 -10.36 21.44
N GLU A 288 -2.46 -11.44 20.67
CA GLU A 288 -1.54 -11.70 19.57
C GLU A 288 -2.32 -12.29 18.39
N GLY A 289 -2.16 -11.71 17.19
CA GLY A 289 -2.95 -12.12 16.04
C GLY A 289 -2.42 -11.68 14.68
N VAL A 290 -3.13 -12.11 13.64
CA VAL A 290 -2.83 -11.82 12.23
C VAL A 290 -3.59 -10.57 11.79
N TYR A 291 -2.87 -9.61 11.20
CA TYR A 291 -3.43 -8.35 10.71
C TYR A 291 -3.69 -8.40 9.20
N CYS A 292 -4.91 -8.11 8.76
CA CYS A 292 -5.24 -7.96 7.35
C CYS A 292 -5.21 -6.48 6.94
N VAL A 293 -4.44 -6.13 5.91
CA VAL A 293 -4.46 -4.77 5.34
C VAL A 293 -5.40 -4.71 4.14
N LEU A 294 -6.22 -3.65 4.09
CA LEU A 294 -7.08 -3.27 2.98
C LEU A 294 -6.69 -1.89 2.42
N GLY A 295 -7.22 -1.57 1.23
CA GLY A 295 -6.99 -0.27 0.59
C GLY A 295 -7.78 0.88 1.21
N GLY A 296 -9.01 0.63 1.70
CA GLY A 296 -9.93 1.68 2.15
C GLY A 296 -10.46 2.58 1.01
N PRO A 297 -11.16 3.70 1.32
CA PRO A 297 -11.43 4.22 2.66
C PRO A 297 -12.72 3.70 3.30
N SER A 298 -13.60 3.02 2.54
CA SER A 298 -14.82 2.43 3.11
C SER A 298 -14.45 1.34 4.12
N PHE A 299 -15.14 1.33 5.26
CA PHE A 299 -15.14 0.17 6.15
C PHE A 299 -15.73 -1.05 5.46
N GLU A 300 -15.46 -2.20 6.04
CA GLU A 300 -15.77 -3.50 5.48
C GLU A 300 -17.26 -3.81 5.59
N THR A 301 -17.78 -4.49 4.58
CA THR A 301 -19.09 -5.15 4.63
C THR A 301 -19.04 -6.40 5.50
N ILE A 302 -20.20 -6.86 6.00
CA ILE A 302 -20.31 -8.12 6.76
C ILE A 302 -19.72 -9.31 6.00
N ALA A 303 -19.90 -9.37 4.68
CA ALA A 303 -19.36 -10.46 3.86
C ALA A 303 -17.83 -10.43 3.81
N GLU A 304 -17.23 -9.24 3.68
CA GLU A 304 -15.78 -9.05 3.70
C GLU A 304 -15.19 -9.37 5.07
N CYS A 305 -15.83 -8.91 6.16
CA CYS A 305 -15.45 -9.26 7.53
C CYS A 305 -15.43 -10.79 7.74
N ARG A 306 -16.52 -11.48 7.37
CA ARG A 306 -16.62 -12.95 7.46
C ARG A 306 -15.58 -13.65 6.60
N MET A 307 -15.28 -13.12 5.41
CA MET A 307 -14.25 -13.67 4.52
C MET A 307 -12.88 -13.58 5.19
N MET A 308 -12.45 -12.40 5.64
CA MET A 308 -11.12 -12.23 6.24
C MET A 308 -10.96 -13.03 7.53
N ASN A 309 -12.01 -13.12 8.35
CA ASN A 309 -11.99 -13.98 9.54
C ASN A 309 -11.78 -15.46 9.18
N ARG A 310 -12.47 -15.97 8.14
CA ARG A 310 -12.25 -17.33 7.63
C ARG A 310 -10.87 -17.55 7.02
N LEU A 311 -10.24 -16.50 6.50
CA LEU A 311 -8.84 -16.53 6.03
C LEU A 311 -7.84 -16.51 7.19
N GLY A 312 -8.30 -16.39 8.44
CA GLY A 312 -7.46 -16.42 9.64
C GLY A 312 -6.97 -15.05 10.10
N ALA A 313 -7.56 -13.95 9.63
CA ALA A 313 -7.25 -12.62 10.15
C ALA A 313 -7.98 -12.36 11.49
N ASP A 314 -7.25 -11.81 12.45
CA ASP A 314 -7.77 -11.44 13.77
C ASP A 314 -8.15 -9.95 13.85
N ALA A 315 -7.47 -9.10 13.08
CA ALA A 315 -7.78 -7.69 12.96
C ALA A 315 -7.65 -7.20 11.51
N VAL A 316 -8.35 -6.13 11.17
CA VAL A 316 -8.29 -5.49 9.86
C VAL A 316 -8.01 -3.99 9.99
N GLY A 317 -7.23 -3.45 9.06
CA GLY A 317 -7.12 -2.01 8.89
C GLY A 317 -6.50 -1.63 7.55
N MET A 318 -6.05 -0.37 7.44
CA MET A 318 -5.75 0.25 6.14
C MET A 318 -4.32 0.80 6.03
N SER A 319 -3.37 0.28 6.83
CA SER A 319 -1.98 0.76 6.87
C SER A 319 -1.00 -0.32 7.34
N THR A 320 0.21 0.07 7.78
CA THR A 320 1.21 -0.79 8.45
C THR A 320 1.93 -1.76 7.52
N VAL A 321 1.23 -2.66 6.86
CA VAL A 321 1.85 -3.79 6.13
C VAL A 321 2.80 -3.33 5.03
N HIS A 322 2.47 -2.25 4.32
CA HIS A 322 3.36 -1.71 3.29
C HIS A 322 4.66 -1.15 3.89
N GLU A 323 4.59 -0.54 5.08
CA GLU A 323 5.74 -0.05 5.83
C GLU A 323 6.58 -1.23 6.34
N VAL A 324 5.95 -2.29 6.85
CA VAL A 324 6.61 -3.55 7.25
C VAL A 324 7.42 -4.13 6.10
N ILE A 325 6.83 -4.25 4.91
CA ILE A 325 7.49 -4.81 3.71
C ILE A 325 8.75 -4.01 3.37
N VAL A 326 8.67 -2.68 3.32
CA VAL A 326 9.83 -1.84 2.99
C VAL A 326 10.87 -1.85 4.11
N ALA A 327 10.44 -1.90 5.36
CA ALA A 327 11.37 -1.97 6.49
C ALA A 327 12.18 -3.28 6.47
N ARG A 328 11.50 -4.41 6.23
CA ARG A 328 12.14 -5.73 6.07
C ARG A 328 13.02 -5.81 4.83
N HIS A 329 12.57 -5.24 3.71
CA HIS A 329 13.41 -5.11 2.52
C HIS A 329 14.72 -4.38 2.82
N CYS A 330 14.68 -3.35 3.67
CA CYS A 330 15.85 -2.59 4.12
C CYS A 330 16.67 -3.27 5.25
N GLY A 331 16.30 -4.48 5.67
CA GLY A 331 16.96 -5.23 6.75
C GLY A 331 16.70 -4.70 8.16
N MET A 332 15.69 -3.84 8.37
CA MET A 332 15.31 -3.42 9.72
C MET A 332 14.55 -4.53 10.46
N ARG A 333 14.70 -4.57 11.78
CA ARG A 333 13.83 -5.36 12.67
C ARG A 333 12.49 -4.66 12.79
N VAL A 334 11.39 -5.41 12.78
CA VAL A 334 10.05 -4.84 12.80
C VAL A 334 9.25 -5.42 13.94
N PHE A 335 8.59 -4.53 14.68
CA PHE A 335 7.55 -4.86 15.64
C PHE A 335 6.31 -4.02 15.33
N ALA A 336 5.12 -4.58 15.50
CA ALA A 336 3.90 -3.84 15.24
C ALA A 336 2.75 -4.20 16.19
N LEU A 337 1.92 -3.20 16.46
CA LEU A 337 0.77 -3.27 17.35
C LEU A 337 -0.47 -2.69 16.67
N SER A 338 -1.61 -3.33 16.91
CA SER A 338 -2.93 -2.79 16.62
C SER A 338 -3.66 -2.50 17.92
N LEU A 339 -4.23 -1.30 18.04
CA LEU A 339 -5.27 -1.03 19.02
C LEU A 339 -6.61 -1.42 18.39
N ILE A 340 -7.35 -2.35 19.02
CA ILE A 340 -8.69 -2.73 18.57
C ILE A 340 -9.64 -1.59 18.92
N THR A 341 -10.06 -0.83 17.93
CA THR A 341 -10.84 0.41 18.12
C THR A 341 -12.33 0.23 17.94
N ASN A 342 -12.73 -0.86 17.29
CA ASN A 342 -14.11 -1.25 17.09
C ASN A 342 -14.15 -2.77 16.86
N GLN A 343 -15.31 -3.39 17.08
CA GLN A 343 -15.54 -4.77 16.66
C GLN A 343 -16.09 -4.79 15.24
N ALA A 344 -15.58 -5.68 14.39
CA ALA A 344 -16.07 -5.80 13.03
C ALA A 344 -17.48 -6.42 13.05
N VAL A 345 -18.43 -5.76 12.38
CA VAL A 345 -19.81 -6.25 12.30
C VAL A 345 -19.86 -7.48 11.41
N MET A 346 -20.25 -8.63 11.99
CA MET A 346 -20.35 -9.91 11.27
C MET A 346 -21.75 -10.50 11.29
N ASP A 347 -22.72 -9.84 11.89
CA ASP A 347 -24.12 -10.24 11.93
C ASP A 347 -24.99 -9.26 11.14
N TYR A 348 -25.87 -9.78 10.29
CA TYR A 348 -26.80 -8.97 9.49
C TYR A 348 -27.92 -8.37 10.34
N ASP A 349 -28.18 -8.91 11.53
CA ASP A 349 -29.18 -8.38 12.45
C ASP A 349 -28.62 -7.23 13.34
N SER A 350 -27.30 -7.04 13.36
CA SER A 350 -26.66 -5.95 14.11
C SER A 350 -27.01 -4.57 13.54
N GLN A 351 -27.23 -3.62 14.44
CA GLN A 351 -27.47 -2.20 14.09
C GLN A 351 -26.21 -1.34 14.25
N GLU A 352 -25.10 -1.91 14.71
CA GLU A 352 -23.85 -1.20 14.92
C GLU A 352 -23.20 -0.81 13.59
N LYS A 353 -22.51 0.33 13.58
CA LYS A 353 -21.83 0.86 12.40
C LYS A 353 -20.48 1.42 12.79
N ALA A 354 -19.43 0.91 12.13
CA ALA A 354 -18.09 1.47 12.27
C ALA A 354 -18.08 2.95 11.83
N ASN A 355 -17.46 3.79 12.64
CA ASN A 355 -17.30 5.23 12.39
C ASN A 355 -15.92 5.68 12.88
N HIS A 356 -15.41 6.79 12.34
CA HIS A 356 -14.04 7.24 12.61
C HIS A 356 -13.91 7.94 13.97
N GLU A 357 -14.98 8.57 14.45
CA GLU A 357 -15.01 9.27 15.74
C GLU A 357 -14.77 8.29 16.91
N GLU A 358 -15.46 7.15 16.92
CA GLU A 358 -15.28 6.07 17.91
C GLU A 358 -13.84 5.54 17.95
N VAL A 359 -13.19 5.49 16.77
CA VAL A 359 -11.79 5.08 16.65
C VAL A 359 -10.87 6.03 17.41
N LEU A 360 -11.10 7.35 17.29
CA LEU A 360 -10.30 8.36 17.98
C LEU A 360 -10.56 8.35 19.49
N GLU A 361 -11.80 8.18 19.92
CA GLU A 361 -12.18 8.10 21.34
C GLU A 361 -11.53 6.89 22.03
N THR A 362 -11.63 5.70 21.42
CA THR A 362 -10.99 4.48 21.93
C THR A 362 -9.47 4.62 21.98
N GLY A 363 -8.90 5.28 20.97
CA GLY A 363 -7.49 5.69 20.94
C GLY A 363 -7.06 6.36 22.25
N GLN A 364 -7.81 7.35 22.71
CA GLN A 364 -7.50 8.10 23.93
C GLN A 364 -7.58 7.26 25.21
N LEU A 365 -8.52 6.30 25.28
CA LEU A 365 -8.73 5.46 26.47
C LEU A 365 -7.54 4.54 26.75
N ARG A 366 -6.88 4.04 25.70
CA ARG A 366 -5.79 3.05 25.80
C ARG A 366 -4.43 3.55 25.33
N ALA A 367 -4.35 4.78 24.82
CA ALA A 367 -3.10 5.43 24.42
C ALA A 367 -2.03 5.34 25.51
N LYS A 368 -2.37 5.66 26.77
CA LYS A 368 -1.41 5.65 27.89
C LYS A 368 -0.82 4.26 28.15
N GLN A 369 -1.62 3.20 28.04
CA GLN A 369 -1.16 1.83 28.25
C GLN A 369 -0.26 1.40 27.10
N LEU A 370 -0.64 1.70 25.86
CA LEU A 370 0.17 1.42 24.68
C LEU A 370 1.50 2.19 24.71
N GLU A 371 1.46 3.47 25.07
CA GLU A 371 2.61 4.34 25.32
C GLU A 371 3.57 3.74 26.35
N ARG A 372 3.03 3.25 27.48
CA ARG A 372 3.81 2.58 28.51
C ARG A 372 4.43 1.28 27.99
N LEU A 373 3.69 0.47 27.23
CA LEU A 373 4.20 -0.77 26.65
C LEU A 373 5.39 -0.47 25.74
N VAL A 374 5.21 0.41 24.75
CA VAL A 374 6.25 0.79 23.78
C VAL A 374 7.45 1.43 24.48
N SER A 375 7.24 2.35 25.43
CA SER A 375 8.33 3.00 26.16
C SER A 375 9.17 2.00 26.96
N ASN A 376 8.55 1.01 27.62
CA ASN A 376 9.29 -0.01 28.34
C ASN A 376 10.01 -0.95 27.36
N MET A 377 9.37 -1.37 26.27
CA MET A 377 10.03 -2.17 25.23
C MET A 377 11.30 -1.48 24.70
N VAL A 378 11.23 -0.18 24.37
CA VAL A 378 12.39 0.57 23.86
C VAL A 378 13.58 0.57 24.83
N THR A 379 13.32 0.49 26.15
CA THR A 379 14.38 0.38 27.15
C THR A 379 15.22 -0.89 26.96
N HIS A 380 14.60 -1.98 26.50
CA HIS A 380 15.19 -3.30 26.36
C HIS A 380 15.63 -3.66 24.92
N ILE A 381 15.38 -2.79 23.93
CA ILE A 381 15.86 -3.03 22.57
C ILE A 381 17.38 -2.88 22.53
N GLU A 382 18.06 -4.00 22.29
CA GLU A 382 19.50 -4.06 22.06
C GLU A 382 19.85 -3.64 20.62
N HIS A 383 21.13 -3.28 20.39
CA HIS A 383 21.62 -3.03 19.03
C HIS A 383 21.54 -4.31 18.20
N ASN A 384 21.23 -4.16 16.92
CA ASN A 384 21.26 -5.28 15.99
C ASN A 384 22.73 -5.62 15.66
N ASN A 385 23.30 -6.60 16.35
CA ASN A 385 24.68 -7.08 16.09
C ASN A 385 24.79 -7.95 14.82
N ASN A 386 23.74 -8.05 14.00
CA ASN A 386 23.75 -8.84 12.77
C ASN A 386 24.30 -8.02 11.60
N ASP A 387 25.61 -7.74 11.64
CA ASP A 387 26.41 -7.58 10.43
C ASP A 387 26.69 -8.99 9.88
N ALA A 388 25.79 -9.50 9.03
CA ALA A 388 25.97 -10.76 8.31
C ALA A 388 25.66 -10.59 6.82
#